data_AF-A0A956K947-F1
#
_entry.id   AF-A0A956K947-F1
#
_cell.length_a   1.000
_cell.length_b   1.000
_cell.length_c   1.000
_cell.angle_alpha   90.00
_cell.angle_beta   90.00
_cell.angle_gamma   90.00
#
_symmetry.space_group_name_H-M   'P 1'
#
loop_
_entity.id
_entity.type
_entity.pdbx_description
1 polymer ?
#
loop_
_entity_poly.entity_id
_entity_poly.type
_entity_poly.pdbx_seq_one_letter_code
_entity_poly.pdbx_strand_id
1 'polypeptide(L)'
;MSADRRALSSVAGPVTTRGDRAFAFMLAAAMNAQSEDGEDDNDDGEDDDGDSETDDSLTHGFHAYPARMHPKLARVALTELRPGPDAEVLDPFCGSGTVIVEAMVAGWHALGSDLDPLALRLARVKSERRGSKQRARFIGRLDEVAAASSRRVRERVDVRAALSA
;
A
#
# COMPACT_ATOMS: atom_id res chain seq x y z
N MET A 1 19.32 38.60 5.44
CA MET A 1 19.79 37.21 5.56
C MET A 1 18.63 36.29 5.21
N SER A 2 18.53 35.88 3.96
CA SER A 2 17.54 34.89 3.50
C SER A 2 18.30 33.61 3.23
N ALA A 3 17.98 32.54 3.98
CA ALA A 3 18.57 31.22 3.77
C ALA A 3 17.87 30.58 2.58
N ASP A 4 18.52 30.63 1.42
CA ASP A 4 18.10 29.97 0.19
C ASP A 4 18.17 28.44 0.41
N ARG A 5 17.01 27.81 0.66
CA ARG A 5 16.89 26.36 0.75
C ARG A 5 16.96 25.80 -0.68
N ARG A 6 18.17 25.49 -1.15
CA ARG A 6 18.34 24.74 -2.40
C ARG A 6 17.98 23.27 -2.18
N ALA A 7 17.02 22.77 -2.95
CA ALA A 7 16.88 21.33 -3.20
C ALA A 7 18.21 20.76 -3.75
N LEU A 8 18.44 19.46 -3.56
CA LEU A 8 19.61 18.71 -4.05
C LEU A 8 19.76 18.85 -5.58
N SER A 9 20.41 19.91 -6.05
CA SER A 9 20.43 20.32 -7.47
C SER A 9 21.68 19.90 -8.24
N SER A 10 22.48 18.96 -7.73
CA SER A 10 23.58 18.36 -8.49
C SER A 10 23.17 17.01 -9.10
N VAL A 11 22.23 17.02 -10.06
CA VAL A 11 21.74 15.80 -10.73
C VAL A 11 22.52 15.48 -12.02
N ALA A 12 23.66 16.11 -12.27
CA ALA A 12 24.41 15.99 -13.54
C ALA A 12 25.88 15.55 -13.38
N GLY A 13 26.18 14.70 -12.39
CA GLY A 13 27.48 14.04 -12.26
C GLY A 13 27.52 12.70 -13.00
N PRO A 14 28.70 12.17 -13.36
CA PRO A 14 28.81 10.83 -13.91
C PRO A 14 28.27 9.80 -12.90
N VAL A 15 27.15 9.15 -13.25
CA VAL A 15 26.56 8.07 -12.46
C VAL A 15 27.21 6.76 -12.87
N THR A 16 27.86 6.09 -11.92
CA THR A 16 28.34 4.72 -12.12
C THR A 16 27.32 3.76 -11.51
N THR A 17 26.64 2.98 -12.35
CA THR A 17 25.76 1.91 -11.89
C THR A 17 26.53 0.59 -11.76
N ARG A 18 26.16 -0.21 -10.77
CA ARG A 18 26.67 -1.58 -10.55
C ARG A 18 25.51 -2.47 -10.14
N GLY A 19 25.59 -3.76 -10.47
CA GLY A 19 24.56 -4.73 -10.15
C GLY A 19 24.35 -5.73 -11.27
N ASP A 20 23.43 -6.66 -11.05
CA ASP A 20 23.03 -7.63 -12.06
C ASP A 20 22.12 -6.95 -13.10
N ARG A 21 22.49 -7.05 -14.38
CA ARG A 21 21.76 -6.42 -15.48
C ARG A 21 20.40 -7.05 -15.72
N ALA A 22 20.23 -8.34 -15.45
CA ALA A 22 18.94 -9.01 -15.56
C ALA A 22 17.98 -8.44 -14.52
N PHE A 23 18.41 -8.31 -13.26
CA PHE A 23 17.62 -7.67 -12.21
C PHE A 23 17.28 -6.22 -12.52
N ALA A 24 18.21 -5.45 -13.05
CA ALA A 24 17.96 -4.06 -13.44
C ALA A 24 16.86 -3.98 -14.53
N PHE A 25 16.88 -4.87 -15.52
CA PHE A 25 15.86 -4.91 -16.57
C PHE A 25 14.50 -5.35 -16.02
N MET A 26 14.46 -6.37 -15.18
CA MET A 26 13.23 -6.85 -14.52
C MET A 26 12.59 -5.75 -13.68
N LEU A 27 13.38 -5.03 -12.88
CA LEU A 27 12.90 -3.91 -12.07
C LEU A 27 12.37 -2.76 -12.94
N ALA A 28 13.07 -2.41 -14.01
CA ALA A 28 12.63 -1.37 -14.94
C ALA A 28 11.31 -1.76 -15.63
N ALA A 29 11.15 -3.02 -16.04
CA ALA A 29 9.90 -3.52 -16.60
C ALA A 29 8.74 -3.44 -15.59
N ALA A 30 9.01 -3.81 -14.33
CA ALA A 30 8.04 -3.75 -13.25
C ALA A 30 7.61 -2.30 -12.93
N MET A 31 8.55 -1.36 -12.95
CA MET A 31 8.28 0.08 -12.75
C MET A 31 7.48 0.68 -13.92
N ASN A 32 7.77 0.29 -15.16
CA ASN A 32 7.00 0.76 -16.32
C ASN A 32 5.55 0.22 -16.28
N ALA A 33 5.36 -1.02 -15.83
CA ALA A 33 4.02 -1.60 -15.69
C ALA A 33 3.13 -0.84 -14.71
N GLN A 34 3.72 -0.16 -13.71
CA GLN A 34 3.02 0.73 -12.79
C GLN A 34 2.53 2.01 -13.49
N SER A 35 3.33 2.60 -14.39
CA SER A 35 3.01 3.88 -15.04
C SER A 35 1.96 3.83 -16.15
N GLU A 36 1.46 2.64 -16.50
CA GLU A 36 0.42 2.47 -17.51
C GLU A 36 -1.00 2.67 -16.95
N ASP A 37 -1.15 2.73 -15.62
CA ASP A 37 -2.40 3.02 -14.92
C ASP A 37 -2.24 4.41 -14.25
N GLY A 38 -3.31 5.22 -14.24
CA GLY A 38 -3.31 6.67 -14.03
C GLY A 38 -2.62 7.22 -12.77
N GLU A 39 -2.20 8.50 -12.87
CA GLU A 39 -1.76 9.34 -11.76
C GLU A 39 -2.96 9.70 -10.85
N ASP A 40 -3.24 8.85 -9.87
CA ASP A 40 -4.33 9.07 -8.91
C ASP A 40 -3.75 9.28 -7.49
N ASP A 41 -2.80 10.22 -7.37
CA ASP A 41 -2.11 10.57 -6.12
C ASP A 41 -2.91 11.54 -5.23
N ASN A 42 -4.25 11.53 -5.29
CA ASN A 42 -5.11 12.30 -4.39
C ASN A 42 -6.03 11.36 -3.57
N ASP A 43 -5.53 10.95 -2.41
CA ASP A 43 -6.29 10.29 -1.34
C ASP A 43 -7.21 11.31 -0.64
N ASP A 44 -8.22 11.74 -1.38
CA ASP A 44 -9.24 12.70 -0.93
C ASP A 44 -10.51 11.96 -0.48
N GLY A 45 -10.45 10.69 -0.09
CA GLY A 45 -11.54 9.99 0.62
C GLY A 45 -12.96 10.14 0.04
N GLU A 46 -13.11 10.26 -1.29
CA GLU A 46 -14.42 10.23 -1.93
C GLU A 46 -14.81 8.78 -2.23
N ASP A 47 -15.94 8.36 -1.66
CA ASP A 47 -16.60 7.07 -1.92
C ASP A 47 -17.01 7.00 -3.41
N ASP A 48 -16.13 6.50 -4.29
CA ASP A 48 -16.45 6.28 -5.71
C ASP A 48 -16.86 4.82 -5.97
N ASP A 49 -18.14 4.62 -6.27
CA ASP A 49 -18.76 3.36 -6.69
C ASP A 49 -18.43 3.03 -8.18
N GLY A 50 -17.16 3.17 -8.58
CA GLY A 50 -16.68 3.02 -9.95
C GLY A 50 -15.78 1.79 -10.15
N ASP A 51 -16.13 0.95 -11.12
CA ASP A 51 -15.40 -0.26 -11.55
C ASP A 51 -14.13 0.11 -12.35
N SER A 52 -13.28 1.00 -11.81
CA SER A 52 -11.91 1.20 -12.29
C SER A 52 -11.01 0.11 -11.69
N GLU A 53 -10.03 -0.39 -12.46
CA GLU A 53 -9.02 -1.32 -11.94
C GLU A 53 -8.11 -0.58 -10.93
N THR A 54 -8.66 -0.26 -9.77
CA THR A 54 -7.96 0.46 -8.72
C THR A 54 -6.91 -0.43 -8.06
N ASP A 55 -5.88 0.23 -7.57
CA ASP A 55 -4.79 -0.35 -6.77
C ASP A 55 -5.27 -0.96 -5.43
N ASP A 56 -6.58 -0.88 -5.17
CA ASP A 56 -7.26 -1.34 -3.97
C ASP A 56 -7.88 -2.74 -4.10
N SER A 57 -7.58 -3.46 -5.19
CA SER A 57 -7.93 -4.88 -5.34
C SER A 57 -7.48 -5.73 -4.13
N LEU A 58 -8.15 -6.88 -3.93
CA LEU A 58 -7.93 -7.78 -2.80
C LEU A 58 -8.16 -7.10 -1.43
N THR A 59 -7.09 -6.95 -0.64
CA THR A 59 -7.09 -6.30 0.68
C THR A 59 -6.24 -5.03 0.68
N HIS A 60 -5.79 -4.57 -0.49
CA HIS A 60 -4.89 -3.41 -0.56
C HIS A 60 -5.59 -2.13 -0.11
N GLY A 61 -6.87 -1.96 -0.43
CA GLY A 61 -7.69 -0.83 0.02
C GLY A 61 -8.15 -0.85 1.48
N PHE A 62 -7.66 -1.78 2.31
CA PHE A 62 -8.08 -1.84 3.72
C PHE A 62 -7.70 -0.58 4.53
N HIS A 63 -6.60 0.08 4.16
CA HIS A 63 -6.13 1.30 4.82
C HIS A 63 -5.13 2.04 3.93
N ALA A 64 -5.32 3.35 3.77
CA ALA A 64 -4.34 4.23 3.15
C ALA A 64 -3.08 4.31 4.03
N TYR A 65 -1.98 3.71 3.59
CA TYR A 65 -0.69 3.82 4.26
C TYR A 65 0.25 4.63 3.34
N PRO A 66 1.03 5.58 3.85
CA PRO A 66 1.86 6.42 3.01
C PRO A 66 2.96 5.62 2.31
N ALA A 67 3.34 6.04 1.11
CA ALA A 67 4.44 5.48 0.32
C ALA A 67 4.38 3.95 0.14
N ARG A 68 3.18 3.41 -0.07
CA ARG A 68 3.00 1.98 -0.39
C ARG A 68 3.61 1.66 -1.76
N MET A 69 4.16 0.45 -1.87
CA MET A 69 4.43 -0.15 -3.17
C MET A 69 3.09 -0.45 -3.87
N HIS A 70 3.02 -0.16 -5.17
CA HIS A 70 1.89 -0.51 -6.03
C HIS A 70 1.80 -2.05 -6.18
N PRO A 71 0.66 -2.70 -5.88
CA PRO A 71 0.43 -4.13 -6.05
C PRO A 71 0.94 -4.72 -7.38
N LYS A 72 0.67 -4.07 -8.51
CA LYS A 72 1.16 -4.48 -9.83
C LYS A 72 2.69 -4.56 -9.91
N LEU A 73 3.39 -3.55 -9.37
CA LEU A 73 4.86 -3.54 -9.29
C LEU A 73 5.36 -4.75 -8.48
N ALA A 74 4.77 -5.01 -7.31
CA ALA A 74 5.11 -6.16 -6.49
C ALA A 74 4.89 -7.50 -7.23
N ARG A 75 3.76 -7.63 -7.93
CA ARG A 75 3.41 -8.84 -8.71
C ARG A 75 4.39 -9.12 -9.83
N VAL A 76 4.73 -8.10 -10.62
CA VAL A 76 5.69 -8.25 -11.73
C VAL A 76 7.06 -8.61 -11.16
N ALA A 77 7.53 -7.90 -10.12
CA ALA A 77 8.80 -8.22 -9.47
C ALA A 77 8.85 -9.67 -8.98
N LEU A 78 7.83 -10.15 -8.27
CA LEU A 78 7.76 -11.54 -7.79
C LEU A 78 7.73 -12.57 -8.92
N THR A 79 7.00 -12.28 -10.00
CA THR A 79 6.92 -13.17 -11.17
C THR A 79 8.27 -13.28 -11.89
N GLU A 80 8.96 -12.15 -12.06
CA GLU A 80 10.25 -12.08 -12.73
C GLU A 80 11.38 -12.72 -11.90
N LEU A 81 11.31 -12.60 -10.57
CA LEU A 81 12.24 -13.28 -9.66
C LEU A 81 12.17 -14.81 -9.74
N ARG A 82 11.05 -15.36 -10.24
CA ARG A 82 10.77 -16.80 -10.35
C ARG A 82 11.22 -17.60 -9.11
N PRO A 83 10.73 -17.26 -7.90
CA PRO A 83 11.02 -18.06 -6.73
C PRO A 83 10.59 -19.52 -6.98
N GLY A 84 11.41 -20.46 -6.52
CA GLY A 84 11.05 -21.88 -6.56
C GLY A 84 9.73 -22.17 -5.83
N PRO A 85 9.11 -23.35 -6.05
CA PRO A 85 7.82 -23.69 -5.46
C PRO A 85 7.81 -23.66 -3.92
N ASP A 86 8.96 -23.92 -3.29
CA ASP A 86 9.14 -23.89 -1.83
C ASP A 86 9.91 -22.65 -1.34
N ALA A 87 10.04 -21.62 -2.19
CA ALA A 87 10.75 -20.41 -1.81
C ALA A 87 9.95 -19.57 -0.81
N GLU A 88 10.68 -18.92 0.08
CA GLU A 88 10.15 -17.93 1.01
C GLU A 88 10.52 -16.52 0.54
N VAL A 89 9.53 -15.63 0.53
CA VAL A 89 9.71 -14.21 0.22
C VAL A 89 9.89 -13.46 1.53
N LEU A 90 11.01 -12.74 1.67
CA LEU A 90 11.25 -11.84 2.79
C LEU A 90 11.20 -10.39 2.32
N ASP A 91 10.31 -9.60 2.90
CA ASP A 91 10.31 -8.15 2.78
C ASP A 91 10.76 -7.52 4.13
N PRO A 92 12.01 -7.02 4.23
CA PRO A 92 12.54 -6.46 5.47
C PRO A 92 12.03 -5.06 5.81
N PHE A 93 11.25 -4.42 4.92
CA PHE A 93 10.65 -3.09 5.10
C PHE A 93 9.21 -3.11 4.56
N CYS A 94 8.42 -4.05 5.07
CA CYS A 94 7.19 -4.44 4.40
C CYS A 94 6.07 -3.39 4.44
N GLY A 95 6.18 -2.35 5.27
CA GLY A 95 5.13 -1.38 5.49
C GLY A 95 3.80 -2.08 5.81
N SER A 96 2.73 -1.65 5.14
CA SER A 96 1.39 -2.28 5.26
C SER A 96 1.26 -3.63 4.52
N GLY A 97 2.35 -4.20 3.99
CA GLY A 97 2.42 -5.58 3.54
C GLY A 97 1.98 -5.85 2.10
N THR A 98 2.15 -4.92 1.15
CA THR A 98 1.78 -5.16 -0.26
C THR A 98 2.50 -6.38 -0.84
N VAL A 99 3.83 -6.47 -0.69
CA VAL A 99 4.62 -7.61 -1.18
C VAL A 99 4.17 -8.93 -0.53
N ILE A 100 3.83 -8.90 0.76
CA ILE A 100 3.35 -10.07 1.50
C ILE A 100 2.05 -10.60 0.89
N VAL A 101 1.09 -9.71 0.62
CA VAL A 101 -0.20 -10.08 0.02
C VAL A 101 0.01 -10.67 -1.38
N GLU A 102 0.79 -9.99 -2.23
CA GLU A 102 1.03 -10.46 -3.61
C GLU A 102 1.79 -11.80 -3.64
N ALA A 103 2.77 -12.00 -2.76
CA ALA A 103 3.47 -13.28 -2.63
C ALA A 103 2.51 -14.41 -2.20
N MET A 104 1.62 -14.15 -1.25
CA MET A 104 0.61 -15.12 -0.80
C MET A 104 -0.41 -15.47 -1.88
N VAL A 105 -0.79 -14.51 -2.73
CA VAL A 105 -1.70 -14.71 -3.88
C VAL A 105 -1.03 -15.58 -4.93
N ALA A 106 0.27 -15.36 -5.18
CA ALA A 106 1.06 -16.16 -6.10
C ALA A 106 1.47 -17.54 -5.55
N GLY A 107 1.13 -17.85 -4.29
CA GLY A 107 1.30 -19.17 -3.69
C GLY A 107 2.57 -19.35 -2.86
N TRP A 108 3.36 -18.30 -2.64
CA TRP A 108 4.57 -18.35 -1.84
C TRP A 108 4.30 -18.07 -0.36
N HIS A 109 5.21 -18.60 0.48
CA HIS A 109 5.33 -18.20 1.87
C HIS A 109 6.00 -16.82 1.94
N ALA A 110 5.46 -15.93 2.77
CA ALA A 110 5.95 -14.56 2.87
C ALA A 110 6.17 -14.15 4.33
N LEU A 111 7.29 -13.48 4.57
CA LEU A 111 7.72 -12.94 5.86
C LEU A 111 7.95 -11.43 5.69
N GLY A 112 7.49 -10.66 6.67
CA GLY A 112 7.60 -9.21 6.67
C GLY A 112 8.19 -8.69 7.97
N SER A 113 9.07 -7.69 7.88
CA SER A 113 9.53 -6.90 9.01
C SER A 113 9.37 -5.43 8.70
N ASP A 114 9.05 -4.64 9.72
CA ASP A 114 9.01 -3.19 9.66
C ASP A 114 9.26 -2.62 11.06
N LEU A 115 9.72 -1.38 11.13
CA LEU A 115 9.91 -0.67 12.39
C LEU A 115 8.57 -0.17 12.96
N ASP A 116 7.62 0.21 12.09
CA ASP A 116 6.34 0.75 12.52
C ASP A 116 5.38 -0.36 13.01
N PRO A 117 5.00 -0.37 14.30
CA PRO A 117 4.04 -1.34 14.82
C PRO A 117 2.65 -1.24 14.18
N LEU A 118 2.25 -0.05 13.68
CA LEU A 118 0.98 0.11 12.97
C LEU A 118 1.05 -0.57 11.60
N ALA A 119 2.10 -0.31 10.82
CA ALA A 119 2.37 -0.99 9.57
C ALA A 119 2.29 -2.52 9.69
N LEU A 120 2.95 -3.09 10.69
CA LEU A 120 2.91 -4.53 10.97
C LEU A 120 1.50 -5.05 11.30
N ARG A 121 0.69 -4.27 12.05
CA ARG A 121 -0.70 -4.64 12.34
C ARG A 121 -1.56 -4.62 11.07
N LEU A 122 -1.38 -3.62 10.22
CA LEU A 122 -2.08 -3.52 8.93
C LEU A 122 -1.68 -4.68 8.01
N ALA A 123 -0.38 -4.92 7.87
CA ALA A 123 0.15 -6.05 7.10
C ALA A 123 -0.45 -7.37 7.58
N ARG A 124 -0.49 -7.61 8.89
CA ARG A 124 -1.12 -8.80 9.47
C ARG A 124 -2.60 -8.92 9.15
N VAL A 125 -3.38 -7.85 9.26
CA VAL A 125 -4.82 -7.88 8.95
C VAL A 125 -5.05 -8.16 7.46
N LYS A 126 -4.28 -7.53 6.57
CA LYS A 126 -4.37 -7.71 5.12
C LYS A 126 -3.98 -9.13 4.67
N SER A 127 -3.00 -9.73 5.35
CA SER A 127 -2.46 -11.07 5.02
C SER A 127 -3.11 -12.22 5.80
N GLU A 128 -4.02 -11.96 6.74
CA GLU A 128 -4.60 -13.03 7.56
C GLU A 128 -5.67 -13.81 6.79
N ARG A 129 -5.41 -15.10 6.55
CA ARG A 129 -6.42 -16.02 5.99
C ARG A 129 -7.51 -16.27 7.02
N ARG A 130 -8.74 -15.86 6.72
CA ARG A 130 -9.91 -16.06 7.59
C ARG A 130 -10.87 -17.09 7.02
N GLY A 131 -11.25 -18.06 7.84
CA GLY A 131 -12.37 -18.96 7.52
C GLY A 131 -13.71 -18.20 7.50
N SER A 132 -14.75 -18.78 6.93
CA SER A 132 -16.07 -18.13 6.76
C SER A 132 -16.64 -17.53 8.05
N LYS A 133 -16.61 -18.29 9.16
CA LYS A 133 -17.09 -17.83 10.48
C LYS A 133 -16.26 -16.66 11.03
N GLN A 134 -14.93 -16.73 10.92
CA GLN A 134 -14.03 -15.68 11.39
C GLN A 134 -14.20 -14.40 10.55
N ARG A 135 -14.36 -14.56 9.23
CA ARG A 135 -14.61 -13.44 8.31
C ARG A 135 -15.93 -12.74 8.63
N ALA A 136 -17.02 -13.50 8.87
CA ALA A 136 -18.30 -12.93 9.26
C ALA A 136 -18.20 -12.14 10.58
N ARG A 137 -17.51 -12.69 11.59
CA ARG A 137 -17.27 -11.98 12.86
C ARG A 137 -16.42 -10.71 12.66
N PHE A 138 -15.42 -10.76 11.79
CA PHE A 138 -14.56 -9.62 11.49
C PHE A 138 -15.36 -8.49 10.84
N ILE A 139 -16.14 -8.79 9.80
CA ILE A 139 -17.02 -7.82 9.13
C ILE A 139 -18.00 -7.19 10.11
N GLY A 140 -18.72 -8.00 10.91
CA GLY A 140 -19.64 -7.46 11.91
C GLY A 140 -18.96 -6.52 12.92
N ARG A 141 -17.70 -6.79 13.27
CA ARG A 141 -16.93 -5.88 14.13
C ARG A 141 -16.53 -4.58 13.42
N LEU A 142 -16.21 -4.64 12.13
CA LEU A 142 -15.93 -3.45 11.32
C LEU A 142 -17.18 -2.57 11.22
N ASP A 143 -18.36 -3.16 11.00
CA ASP A 143 -19.62 -2.43 10.92
C ASP A 143 -19.93 -1.68 12.24
N GLU A 144 -19.72 -2.34 13.38
CA GLU A 144 -19.87 -1.71 14.70
C GLU A 144 -18.94 -0.50 14.88
N VAL A 145 -17.68 -0.64 14.45
CA VAL A 145 -16.67 0.43 14.54
C VAL A 145 -16.99 1.57 13.60
N ALA A 146 -17.37 1.27 12.35
CA ALA A 146 -17.79 2.26 11.36
C ALA A 146 -19.00 3.04 11.87
N ALA A 147 -20.05 2.36 12.34
CA ALA A 147 -21.23 3.00 12.91
C ALA A 147 -20.90 3.89 14.12
N ALA A 148 -19.98 3.46 14.99
CA ALA A 148 -19.51 4.27 16.12
C ALA A 148 -18.71 5.50 15.66
N SER A 149 -17.87 5.36 14.63
CA SER A 149 -17.10 6.46 14.04
C SER A 149 -18.03 7.50 13.42
N SER A 150 -18.97 7.08 12.56
CA SER A 150 -19.92 8.00 11.92
C SER A 150 -20.79 8.75 12.92
N ARG A 151 -21.17 8.12 14.05
CA ARG A 151 -21.85 8.82 15.15
C ARG A 151 -20.98 9.93 15.74
N ARG A 152 -19.71 9.65 16.06
CA ARG A 152 -18.78 10.65 16.61
C ARG A 152 -18.52 11.81 15.65
N VAL A 153 -18.40 11.53 14.35
CA VAL A 153 -18.21 12.57 13.33
C VAL A 153 -19.44 13.47 13.29
N ARG A 154 -20.66 12.91 13.20
CA ARG A 154 -21.91 13.69 13.21
C ARG A 154 -22.07 14.54 14.48
N GLU A 155 -21.74 13.98 15.65
CA GLU A 155 -21.80 14.70 16.92
C GLU A 155 -20.77 15.84 17.04
N ARG A 156 -19.61 15.73 16.38
CA ARG A 156 -18.58 16.78 16.33
C ARG A 156 -18.89 17.92 15.36
N VAL A 157 -19.72 17.67 14.35
CA VAL A 157 -20.04 18.65 13.28
C VAL A 157 -21.07 19.70 13.74
N ASP A 158 -21.62 19.60 14.95
CA ASP A 158 -22.60 20.56 15.50
C ASP A 158 -22.00 21.90 16.00
N VAL A 159 -20.81 22.29 15.50
CA VAL A 159 -20.23 23.62 15.73
C VAL A 159 -20.39 24.44 14.47
N ARG A 160 -21.60 24.97 14.23
CA ARG A 160 -21.76 26.11 13.32
C ARG A 160 -21.10 27.32 13.97
N ALA A 161 -19.97 27.75 13.42
CA ALA A 161 -19.47 29.10 13.70
C ALA A 161 -20.59 30.09 13.37
N ALA A 162 -20.99 30.90 14.34
CA ALA A 162 -21.93 31.98 14.09
C ALA A 162 -21.28 32.92 13.06
N LEU A 163 -21.77 32.90 11.82
CA LEU A 163 -21.50 33.96 10.87
C LEU A 163 -22.09 35.23 11.48
N SER A 164 -21.22 36.12 11.96
CA SER A 164 -21.60 37.42 12.48
C SER A 164 -22.38 38.19 11.42
N ALA A 165 -23.51 38.75 11.85
CA ALA A 165 -24.52 39.46 11.06
C ALA A 165 -24.00 40.72 10.37
#